data_AF-A0AAN8H690-F1
#
_entry.id   AF-A0AAN8H690-F1
#
_cell.length_a   1.000
_cell.length_b   1.000
_cell.length_c   1.000
_cell.angle_alpha   90.00
_cell.angle_beta   90.00
_cell.angle_gamma   90.00
#
_symmetry.space_group_name_H-M   'P 1'
#
loop_
_entity.id
_entity.type
_entity.pdbx_description
1 polymer ?
#
loop_
_entity_poly.entity_id
_entity_poly.type
_entity_poly.pdbx_seq_one_letter_code
_entity_poly.pdbx_strand_id
1 'polypeptide(L)'
;MPKVVSWLESKGFLLYQKTTRNSYLESKDGPARPSSNMDRFERCFSIFKLPEDAKEGTKQTETLTEETPEDTGRLTTPSLVRDEGSESTKRANLKPWRAVRVDLVVSPISQFAFALLGWTGSKLFERELRRWAGHEKAMSLSSHALYDNTQSKYLRASSEEEIFAHLGLEYIPPSERNA
;
A
#
# COMPACT_ATOMS: atom_id res chain seq x y z
N MET A 1 17.29 8.68 -2.48
CA MET A 1 16.17 9.37 -1.78
C MET A 1 16.29 10.89 -1.59
N PRO A 2 17.44 11.49 -1.20
CA PRO A 2 17.48 12.87 -0.66
C PRO A 2 16.88 13.97 -1.54
N LYS A 3 17.10 13.92 -2.86
CA LYS A 3 16.59 14.92 -3.81
C LYS A 3 15.05 15.00 -3.82
N VAL A 4 14.38 13.85 -3.83
CA VAL A 4 12.90 13.76 -3.84
C VAL A 4 12.34 14.31 -2.54
N VAL A 5 12.94 13.91 -1.43
CA VAL A 5 12.60 14.37 -0.08
C VAL A 5 12.71 15.90 0.05
N SER A 6 13.85 16.49 -0.33
CA SER A 6 14.04 17.94 -0.26
C SER A 6 13.07 18.69 -1.16
N TRP A 7 12.74 18.13 -2.33
CA TRP A 7 11.74 18.72 -3.21
C TRP A 7 10.33 18.68 -2.58
N LEU A 8 9.89 17.56 -2.03
CA LEU A 8 8.60 17.43 -1.34
C LEU A 8 8.48 18.35 -0.12
N GLU A 9 9.57 18.46 0.65
CA GLU A 9 9.67 19.37 1.79
C GLU A 9 9.56 20.83 1.35
N SER A 10 10.24 21.23 0.27
CA SER A 10 10.14 22.59 -0.29
C SER A 10 8.73 22.97 -0.75
N LYS A 11 7.91 21.97 -1.08
CA LYS A 11 6.49 22.15 -1.46
C LYS A 11 5.54 22.13 -0.26
N GLY A 12 6.04 21.88 0.95
CA GLY A 12 5.22 21.81 2.17
C GLY A 12 4.34 20.56 2.26
N PHE A 13 4.68 19.49 1.53
CA PHE A 13 3.91 18.24 1.53
C PHE A 13 4.28 17.29 2.69
N LEU A 14 5.42 17.46 3.35
CA LEU A 14 5.89 16.54 4.39
C LEU A 14 5.65 17.10 5.79
N LEU A 15 4.96 16.32 6.63
CA LEU A 15 4.78 16.57 8.06
C LEU A 15 5.81 15.82 8.91
N TYR A 16 6.27 14.68 8.40
CA TYR A 16 7.27 13.84 9.04
C TYR A 16 8.03 13.07 7.97
N GLN A 17 9.31 12.82 8.22
CA GLN A 17 10.10 11.87 7.45
C GLN A 17 11.19 11.21 8.27
N LYS A 18 11.49 9.96 7.92
CA LYS A 18 12.64 9.20 8.42
C LYS A 18 13.24 8.40 7.27
N THR A 19 14.42 8.81 6.83
CA THR A 19 15.16 8.13 5.77
C THR A 19 16.14 7.12 6.36
N THR A 20 16.17 5.92 5.81
CA THR A 20 17.15 4.87 6.10
C THR A 20 17.91 4.56 4.81
N ARG A 21 19.25 4.46 4.89
CA ARG A 21 20.09 4.13 3.73
C ARG A 21 19.99 2.64 3.40
N ASN A 22 20.24 2.30 2.14
CA ASN A 22 20.40 0.90 1.74
C ASN A 22 21.60 0.28 2.49
N SER A 23 21.38 -0.89 3.08
CA SER A 23 22.40 -1.67 3.81
C SER A 23 22.50 -3.12 3.32
N TYR A 24 21.82 -3.44 2.21
CA TYR A 24 21.85 -4.76 1.60
C TYR A 24 23.15 -4.96 0.83
N LEU A 25 23.81 -6.08 1.09
CA LEU A 25 24.94 -6.59 0.34
C LEU A 25 24.73 -8.09 0.13
N GLU A 26 24.90 -8.56 -1.10
CA GLU A 26 24.88 -9.99 -1.41
C GLU A 26 26.17 -10.62 -0.90
N SER A 27 26.04 -11.63 -0.03
CA SER A 27 27.18 -12.37 0.50
C SER A 27 27.48 -13.57 -0.39
N LYS A 28 28.76 -13.91 -0.56
CA LYS A 28 29.16 -15.11 -1.32
C LYS A 28 28.68 -16.39 -0.66
N ASP A 29 28.57 -16.40 0.67
CA ASP A 29 28.17 -17.56 1.46
C ASP A 29 26.63 -17.72 1.53
N GLY A 30 25.90 -16.94 0.72
CA GLY A 30 24.44 -16.91 0.70
C GLY A 30 23.83 -15.89 1.67
N PRO A 31 22.49 -15.73 1.64
CA PRO A 31 21.81 -14.74 2.47
C PRO A 31 21.99 -15.06 3.96
N ALA A 32 22.54 -14.09 4.71
CA ALA A 32 22.58 -14.17 6.16
C ALA A 32 21.15 -14.35 6.73
N ARG A 33 21.03 -14.95 7.93
CA ARG A 33 19.75 -15.11 8.62
C ARG A 33 18.94 -13.80 8.56
N PRO A 34 17.63 -13.88 8.23
CA PRO A 34 16.84 -12.68 8.08
C PRO A 34 16.87 -11.88 9.38
N SER A 35 17.25 -10.61 9.27
CA SER A 35 17.03 -9.65 10.36
C SER A 35 15.53 -9.54 10.63
N SER A 36 15.13 -9.11 11.82
CA SER A 36 13.72 -8.81 12.14
C SER A 36 13.08 -7.77 11.21
N ASN A 37 13.89 -7.00 10.49
CA ASN A 37 13.45 -6.05 9.47
C ASN A 37 13.04 -6.75 8.17
N MET A 38 11.90 -6.32 7.61
CA MET A 38 11.32 -6.82 6.35
C MET A 38 12.30 -6.75 5.16
N ASP A 39 13.10 -5.69 5.07
CA ASP A 39 14.07 -5.45 4.02
C ASP A 39 15.18 -4.48 4.49
N ARG A 40 16.18 -4.27 3.62
CA ARG A 40 17.35 -3.41 3.83
C ARG A 40 17.53 -2.38 2.71
N PHE A 41 16.50 -2.10 1.91
CA PHE A 41 16.53 -1.09 0.87
C PHE A 41 16.70 0.32 1.43
N GLU A 42 17.04 1.28 0.55
CA GLU A 42 16.91 2.70 0.91
C GLU A 42 15.41 3.01 1.05
N ARG A 43 15.00 3.54 2.21
CA ARG A 43 13.58 3.75 2.55
C ARG A 43 13.34 5.13 3.15
N CYS A 44 12.15 5.67 2.94
CA CYS A 44 11.67 6.87 3.61
C CYS A 44 10.27 6.61 4.17
N PHE A 45 10.16 6.53 5.49
CA PHE A 45 8.86 6.53 6.16
C PHE A 45 8.43 7.96 6.39
N SER A 46 7.26 8.32 5.89
CA SER A 46 6.83 9.72 5.86
C SER A 46 5.35 9.89 6.15
N ILE A 47 4.98 11.09 6.57
CA ILE A 47 3.59 11.51 6.72
C ILE A 47 3.40 12.72 5.82
N PHE A 48 2.54 12.58 4.83
CA PHE A 48 2.18 13.61 3.87
C PHE A 48 1.02 14.47 4.40
N LYS A 49 1.08 15.75 4.07
CA LYS A 49 -0.02 16.71 4.16
C LYS A 49 -0.75 16.71 2.82
N LEU A 50 -1.82 15.93 2.71
CA LEU A 50 -2.61 15.88 1.48
C LEU A 50 -3.80 16.82 1.60
N PRO A 51 -3.98 17.79 0.70
CA PRO A 51 -5.19 18.62 0.66
C PRO A 51 -6.44 17.74 0.59
N GLU A 52 -7.50 18.12 1.31
CA GLU A 52 -8.82 17.54 1.05
C GLU A 52 -9.42 18.31 -0.11
N ASP A 53 -9.54 17.64 -1.27
CA ASP A 53 -10.36 18.19 -2.35
C ASP A 53 -11.78 18.32 -1.82
N ALA A 54 -12.32 19.54 -1.82
CA ALA A 54 -13.70 19.81 -1.46
C ALA A 54 -14.58 19.03 -2.43
N LYS A 55 -15.06 17.86 -1.99
CA LYS A 55 -15.96 16.91 -2.67
C LYS A 55 -16.57 17.50 -3.95
N GLU A 56 -16.04 17.12 -5.11
CA GLU A 56 -16.87 17.12 -6.31
C GLU A 56 -18.04 16.18 -6.00
N GLY A 57 -19.22 16.78 -5.84
CA GLY A 57 -20.44 16.05 -5.57
C GLY A 57 -20.69 15.10 -6.73
N THR A 58 -20.40 13.81 -6.53
CA THR A 58 -21.04 12.75 -7.30
C THR A 58 -22.53 12.88 -7.03
N LYS A 59 -23.23 13.64 -7.87
CA LYS A 59 -24.67 13.54 -8.01
C LYS A 59 -24.92 12.07 -8.34
N GLN A 60 -25.50 11.34 -7.39
CA GLN A 60 -26.18 10.10 -7.71
C GLN A 60 -27.15 10.44 -8.83
N THR A 61 -26.85 9.94 -10.03
CA THR A 61 -27.78 10.00 -11.13
C THR A 61 -28.79 8.91 -10.81
N GLU A 62 -29.90 9.32 -10.20
CA GLU A 62 -31.08 8.49 -10.02
C GLU A 62 -31.52 8.02 -11.41
N THR A 63 -31.35 6.73 -11.69
CA THR A 63 -32.00 6.06 -12.80
C THR A 63 -33.49 6.03 -12.53
N LEU A 64 -34.22 6.81 -13.33
CA LEU A 64 -35.67 6.76 -13.50
C LEU A 64 -36.09 5.34 -13.89
N THR A 65 -36.88 4.68 -13.05
CA THR A 65 -37.72 3.55 -13.44
C THR A 65 -39.17 4.04 -13.54
N GLU A 66 -39.78 3.68 -14.67
CA GLU A 66 -41.13 4.02 -15.10
C GLU A 66 -42.26 3.57 -14.16
N GLU A 67 -43.39 4.19 -14.42
CA GLU A 67 -44.62 4.37 -13.65
C GLU A 67 -45.47 3.11 -13.40
N THR A 68 -46.30 3.17 -12.34
CA THR A 68 -47.74 2.86 -12.44
C THR A 68 -48.49 3.47 -11.24
N PRO A 69 -49.72 4.02 -11.43
CA PRO A 69 -50.41 4.82 -10.41
C PRO A 69 -51.50 4.03 -9.65
N GLU A 70 -51.97 4.65 -8.56
CA GLU A 70 -53.25 4.48 -7.83
C GLU A 70 -53.06 4.20 -6.33
N ASP A 71 -53.34 5.18 -5.47
CA ASP A 71 -54.61 5.24 -4.72
C ASP A 71 -54.62 6.44 -3.73
N THR A 72 -55.84 6.87 -3.52
CA THR A 72 -56.43 8.06 -2.93
C THR A 72 -56.28 8.12 -1.40
N GLY A 73 -55.91 9.28 -0.82
CA GLY A 73 -55.91 9.43 0.64
C GLY A 73 -55.68 10.86 1.16
N ARG A 74 -56.66 11.40 1.86
CA ARG A 74 -56.91 12.81 2.23
C ARG A 74 -56.33 13.21 3.62
N LEU A 75 -56.16 14.54 3.85
CA LEU A 75 -56.06 15.31 5.13
C LEU A 75 -54.74 15.13 5.96
N THR A 76 -54.09 16.08 6.63
CA THR A 76 -54.42 17.43 7.19
C THR A 76 -53.13 18.13 7.68
N THR A 77 -53.00 19.44 7.41
CA THR A 77 -52.44 20.62 8.17
C THR A 77 -51.39 20.55 9.32
N PRO A 78 -50.68 21.69 9.59
CA PRO A 78 -49.28 21.74 10.03
C PRO A 78 -49.10 22.05 11.54
N SER A 79 -47.92 21.74 12.08
CA SER A 79 -47.49 22.22 13.40
C SER A 79 -46.05 22.70 13.38
N LEU A 80 -45.94 24.03 13.43
CA LEU A 80 -44.77 24.82 13.76
C LEU A 80 -44.27 24.46 15.16
N VAL A 81 -42.98 24.15 15.32
CA VAL A 81 -42.25 24.56 16.51
C VAL A 81 -40.93 25.16 16.06
N ARG A 82 -40.83 26.47 16.26
CA ARG A 82 -39.61 27.27 16.20
C ARG A 82 -38.75 26.88 17.39
N ASP A 83 -37.48 26.58 17.14
CA ASP A 83 -36.42 26.84 18.11
C ASP A 83 -35.23 27.42 17.33
N GLU A 84 -35.23 28.74 17.19
CA GLU A 84 -34.05 29.52 16.84
C GLU A 84 -33.42 29.96 18.17
N GLY A 85 -32.16 29.60 18.41
CA GLY A 85 -31.47 30.11 19.57
C GLY A 85 -30.13 29.46 19.92
N SER A 86 -29.15 29.55 19.02
CA SER A 86 -27.72 29.85 19.31
C SER A 86 -26.81 29.19 18.28
N GLU A 87 -26.86 29.75 17.07
CA GLU A 87 -25.79 29.71 16.10
C GLU A 87 -24.52 30.34 16.72
N SER A 88 -23.35 29.82 16.34
CA SER A 88 -22.00 30.29 16.71
C SER A 88 -21.43 29.74 18.03
N THR A 89 -20.75 28.59 17.94
CA THR A 89 -19.31 28.42 18.29
C THR A 89 -18.98 26.92 18.23
N LYS A 90 -18.72 26.40 17.02
CA LYS A 90 -17.94 25.17 16.73
C LYS A 90 -18.11 24.79 15.24
N ARG A 91 -17.85 25.73 14.31
CA ARG A 91 -17.22 25.30 13.05
C ARG A 91 -15.82 24.90 13.46
N ALA A 92 -15.67 23.66 13.91
CA ALA A 92 -14.36 23.06 14.12
C ALA A 92 -13.55 23.39 12.87
N ASN A 93 -12.40 24.06 13.06
CA ASN A 93 -11.43 24.30 12.01
C ASN A 93 -11.14 22.96 11.33
N LEU A 94 -11.89 22.63 10.27
CA LEU A 94 -11.59 21.50 9.42
C LEU A 94 -10.28 21.90 8.76
N LYS A 95 -9.18 21.29 9.21
CA LYS A 95 -7.92 21.41 8.51
C LYS A 95 -8.22 21.03 7.05
N PRO A 96 -7.91 21.88 6.06
CA PRO A 96 -8.22 21.63 4.65
C PRO A 96 -7.30 20.56 4.05
N TRP A 97 -6.83 19.62 4.88
CA TRP A 97 -5.84 18.62 4.57
C TRP A 97 -5.89 17.48 5.59
N ARG A 98 -5.61 16.27 5.11
CA ARG A 98 -5.45 15.05 5.89
C ARG A 98 -3.99 14.60 5.94
N ALA A 99 -3.59 14.02 7.08
CA ALA A 99 -2.28 13.40 7.23
C ALA A 99 -2.32 11.98 6.67
N VAL A 100 -1.39 11.63 5.77
CA VAL A 100 -1.34 10.31 5.11
C VAL A 100 0.04 9.69 5.30
N ARG A 101 0.11 8.50 5.91
CA ARG A 101 1.37 7.73 5.95
C ARG A 101 1.70 7.24 4.55
N VAL A 102 2.91 7.51 4.09
CA VAL A 102 3.45 7.03 2.81
C VAL A 102 4.85 6.48 3.08
N ASP A 103 5.09 5.27 2.61
CA ASP A 103 6.38 4.60 2.73
C ASP A 103 6.99 4.52 1.32
N LEU A 104 8.14 5.17 1.13
CA LEU A 104 8.89 5.17 -0.13
C LEU A 104 10.06 4.20 -0.02
N VAL A 105 10.26 3.38 -1.05
CA VAL A 105 11.30 2.34 -1.09
C VAL A 105 12.04 2.45 -2.42
N VAL A 106 13.37 2.42 -2.37
CA VAL A 106 14.22 2.46 -3.56
C VAL A 106 15.00 1.16 -3.64
N SER A 107 14.71 0.40 -4.70
CA SER A 107 15.37 -0.88 -5.01
C SER A 107 16.21 -0.73 -6.29
N PRO A 108 17.41 -1.35 -6.37
CA PRO A 108 18.11 -1.54 -7.63
C PRO A 108 17.23 -2.30 -8.64
N ILE A 109 17.36 -1.98 -9.93
CA ILE A 109 16.52 -2.59 -10.97
C ILE A 109 16.61 -4.13 -11.01
N SER A 110 17.80 -4.68 -10.74
CA SER A 110 18.05 -6.12 -10.67
C SER A 110 17.35 -6.82 -9.49
N GLN A 111 16.87 -6.06 -8.51
CA GLN A 111 16.16 -6.53 -7.31
C GLN A 111 14.68 -6.11 -7.32
N PHE A 112 14.23 -5.41 -8.36
CA PHE A 112 12.91 -4.81 -8.41
C PHE A 112 11.79 -5.84 -8.31
N ALA A 113 11.90 -6.96 -9.02
CA ALA A 113 10.90 -8.04 -8.96
C ALA A 113 10.75 -8.62 -7.54
N PHE A 114 11.86 -8.88 -6.85
CA PHE A 114 11.85 -9.37 -5.47
C PHE A 114 11.29 -8.34 -4.49
N ALA A 115 11.64 -7.06 -4.70
CA ALA A 115 11.13 -5.97 -3.89
C ALA A 115 9.61 -5.81 -4.07
N LEU A 116 9.14 -5.84 -5.32
CA LEU A 116 7.73 -5.76 -5.67
C LEU A 116 6.94 -6.87 -4.99
N LEU A 117 7.40 -8.12 -5.11
CA LEU A 117 6.76 -9.28 -4.48
C LEU A 117 6.67 -9.13 -2.95
N GLY A 118 7.78 -8.76 -2.31
CA GLY A 118 7.84 -8.59 -0.86
C GLY A 118 7.01 -7.42 -0.32
N TRP A 119 6.90 -6.32 -1.08
CA TRP A 119 6.15 -5.13 -0.68
C TRP A 119 4.68 -5.16 -1.09
N THR A 120 4.30 -5.99 -2.07
CA THR A 120 2.91 -6.24 -2.45
C THR A 120 2.19 -7.06 -1.37
N GLY A 121 2.85 -8.04 -0.76
CA GLY A 121 2.26 -8.88 0.27
C GLY A 121 1.15 -9.82 -0.26
N SER A 122 0.21 -10.28 0.58
CA SER A 122 0.02 -9.97 2.01
C SER A 122 1.17 -10.48 2.90
N LYS A 123 1.20 -10.05 4.18
CA LYS A 123 2.19 -10.54 5.17
C LYS A 123 2.15 -12.06 5.32
N LEU A 124 0.96 -12.66 5.28
CA LEU A 124 0.80 -14.11 5.40
C LEU A 124 1.28 -14.80 4.13
N PHE A 125 0.87 -14.29 2.96
CA PHE A 125 1.32 -14.79 1.67
C PHE A 125 2.86 -14.84 1.58
N GLU A 126 3.51 -13.73 1.91
CA GLU A 126 4.97 -13.58 1.90
C GLU A 126 5.66 -14.58 2.83
N ARG A 127 5.11 -14.78 4.04
CA ARG A 127 5.62 -15.74 5.02
C ARG A 127 5.53 -17.18 4.51
N GLU A 128 4.37 -17.56 3.98
CA GLU A 128 4.17 -18.92 3.45
C GLU A 128 5.01 -19.17 2.20
N LEU A 129 5.17 -18.18 1.32
CA LEU A 129 6.03 -18.29 0.14
C LEU A 129 7.50 -18.49 0.52
N ARG A 130 8.02 -17.74 1.50
CA ARG A 130 9.37 -17.95 2.05
C ARG A 130 9.50 -19.33 2.71
N ARG A 131 8.48 -19.78 3.44
CA ARG A 131 8.45 -21.10 4.07
C ARG A 131 8.50 -22.21 3.01
N TRP A 132 7.68 -22.11 1.97
CA TRP A 132 7.67 -23.03 0.84
C TRP A 132 9.03 -23.10 0.15
N ALA A 133 9.62 -21.95 -0.19
CA ALA A 133 10.93 -21.88 -0.81
C ALA A 133 11.99 -22.63 0.03
N GLY A 134 11.98 -22.43 1.35
CA GLY A 134 12.92 -23.08 2.26
C GLY A 134 12.69 -24.58 2.40
N HIS A 135 11.44 -25.00 2.64
CA HIS A 135 11.10 -26.38 2.94
C HIS A 135 11.07 -27.28 1.70
N GLU A 136 10.43 -26.82 0.62
CA GLU A 136 10.15 -27.66 -0.56
C GLU A 136 11.22 -27.52 -1.66
N LYS A 137 11.87 -26.35 -1.76
CA LYS A 137 12.87 -26.08 -2.81
C LYS A 137 14.30 -25.97 -2.30
N ALA A 138 14.52 -26.04 -0.99
CA ALA A 138 15.82 -25.74 -0.37
C ALA A 138 16.39 -24.38 -0.86
N MET A 139 15.52 -23.40 -1.06
CA MET A 139 15.87 -22.04 -1.49
C MET A 139 15.58 -21.03 -0.39
N SER A 140 16.31 -19.93 -0.38
CA SER A 140 16.12 -18.82 0.55
C SER A 140 15.61 -17.60 -0.21
N LEU A 141 14.31 -17.34 -0.11
CA LEU A 141 13.65 -16.17 -0.69
C LEU A 141 13.68 -15.00 0.30
N SER A 142 13.99 -13.81 -0.21
CA SER A 142 13.92 -12.54 0.53
C SER A 142 13.41 -11.42 -0.38
N SER A 143 13.09 -10.25 0.18
CA SER A 143 12.70 -9.07 -0.61
C SER A 143 13.79 -8.55 -1.55
N HIS A 144 15.01 -9.10 -1.52
CA HIS A 144 16.14 -8.62 -2.34
C HIS A 144 16.56 -9.63 -3.41
N ALA A 145 16.46 -10.93 -3.10
CA ALA A 145 16.95 -11.99 -3.96
C ALA A 145 16.38 -13.35 -3.56
N LEU A 146 16.46 -14.30 -4.49
CA LEU A 146 16.27 -15.73 -4.30
C LEU A 146 17.64 -16.43 -4.37
N TYR A 147 17.96 -17.23 -3.36
CA TYR A 147 19.19 -18.01 -3.31
C TYR A 147 18.89 -19.51 -3.30
N ASP A 148 19.51 -20.24 -4.21
CA ASP A 148 19.42 -21.70 -4.26
C ASP A 148 20.55 -22.29 -3.40
N ASN A 149 20.19 -22.94 -2.29
CA ASN A 149 21.19 -23.54 -1.40
C ASN A 149 21.81 -24.82 -1.98
N THR A 150 21.11 -25.49 -2.89
CA THR A 150 21.60 -26.73 -3.54
C THR A 150 22.72 -26.41 -4.53
N GLN A 151 22.53 -25.34 -5.30
CA GLN A 151 23.49 -24.88 -6.31
C GLN A 151 24.42 -23.79 -5.77
N SER A 152 24.21 -23.33 -4.54
CA SER A 152 24.92 -22.22 -3.89
C SER A 152 25.02 -20.99 -4.79
N LYS A 153 23.88 -20.57 -5.36
CA LYS A 153 23.83 -19.47 -6.34
C LYS A 153 22.62 -18.58 -6.16
N TYR A 154 22.79 -17.29 -6.46
CA TYR A 154 21.68 -16.36 -6.57
C TYR A 154 20.95 -16.53 -7.90
N LEU A 155 19.65 -16.72 -7.83
CA LEU A 155 18.76 -16.74 -8.98
C LEU A 155 18.28 -15.32 -9.25
N ARG A 156 18.48 -14.83 -10.48
CA ARG A 156 17.98 -13.53 -10.93
C ARG A 156 16.57 -13.69 -11.49
N ALA A 157 15.77 -12.65 -11.34
CA ALA A 157 14.45 -12.55 -11.92
C ALA A 157 14.19 -11.11 -12.36
N SER A 158 13.57 -10.95 -13.53
CA SER A 158 13.14 -9.68 -14.10
C SER A 158 11.67 -9.37 -13.81
N SER A 159 10.88 -10.40 -13.49
CA SER A 159 9.46 -10.31 -13.16
C SER A 159 9.07 -11.21 -11.98
N GLU A 160 7.87 -11.04 -11.45
CA GLU A 160 7.37 -11.92 -10.37
C GLU A 160 7.13 -13.35 -10.89
N GLU A 161 6.61 -13.50 -12.10
CA GLU A 161 6.35 -14.78 -12.76
C GLU A 161 7.62 -15.64 -12.85
N GLU A 162 8.78 -15.05 -13.15
CA GLU A 162 10.06 -15.75 -13.14
C GLU A 162 10.43 -16.26 -11.73
N ILE A 163 10.10 -15.50 -10.67
CA ILE A 163 10.32 -15.94 -9.28
C ILE A 163 9.46 -17.17 -8.98
N PHE A 164 8.18 -17.15 -9.36
CA PHE A 164 7.28 -18.30 -9.18
C PHE A 164 7.76 -19.51 -10.01
N ALA A 165 8.23 -19.29 -11.23
CA ALA A 165 8.81 -20.34 -12.07
C ALA A 165 10.04 -21.00 -11.43
N HIS A 166 10.96 -20.21 -10.85
CA HIS A 166 12.09 -20.75 -10.08
C HIS A 166 11.64 -21.57 -8.86
N LEU A 167 10.55 -21.16 -8.21
CA LEU A 167 9.95 -21.87 -7.08
C LEU A 167 9.07 -23.06 -7.51
N GLY A 168 8.89 -23.29 -8.81
CA GLY A 168 8.03 -24.33 -9.35
C GLY A 168 6.57 -24.20 -8.92
N LEU A 169 6.10 -22.96 -8.78
CA LEU A 169 4.73 -22.62 -8.41
C LEU A 169 4.00 -21.99 -9.59
N GLU A 170 2.68 -22.17 -9.63
CA GLU A 170 1.82 -21.38 -10.51
C GLU A 170 1.83 -19.92 -10.05
N TYR A 171 1.86 -18.98 -11.01
CA TYR A 171 1.85 -17.56 -10.71
C TYR A 171 0.51 -17.13 -10.13
N ILE A 172 0.55 -16.43 -8.99
CA ILE A 172 -0.63 -15.88 -8.33
C ILE A 172 -0.60 -14.35 -8.50
N PRO A 173 -1.59 -13.73 -9.15
CA PRO A 173 -1.62 -12.28 -9.35
C PRO A 173 -1.82 -11.52 -8.02
N PRO A 174 -1.38 -10.24 -7.93
CA PRO A 174 -1.49 -9.45 -6.70
C PRO A 174 -2.89 -9.41 -6.06
N SER A 175 -3.96 -9.40 -6.87
CA SER A 175 -5.35 -9.38 -6.40
C SER A 175 -5.78 -10.65 -5.63
N GLU A 176 -5.04 -11.75 -5.78
CA GLU A 176 -5.34 -13.04 -5.16
C GLU A 176 -4.42 -13.34 -3.96
N ARG A 177 -3.49 -12.45 -3.62
CA ARG A 177 -2.53 -12.62 -2.50
C ARG A 177 -3.09 -12.13 -1.16
N ASN A 178 -4.42 -12.04 -1.03
CA ASN A 178 -5.13 -11.51 0.14
C ASN A 178 -5.36 -12.57 1.24
N ALA A 179 -4.29 -13.28 1.60
CA ALA A 179 -4.29 -14.28 2.67
C ALA A 179 -4.21 -13.63 4.06
#